data_AF-A0A7C5DW67-F1
#
_entry.id   AF-A0A7C5DW67-F1
#
_cell.length_a   1.000
_cell.length_b   1.000
_cell.length_c   1.000
_cell.angle_alpha   90.00
_cell.angle_beta   90.00
_cell.angle_gamma   90.00
#
_symmetry.space_group_name_H-M   'P 1'
#
loop_
_entity.id
_entity.type
_entity.pdbx_description
1 polymer ?
#
loop_
_entity_poly.entity_id
_entity_poly.type
_entity_poly.pdbx_seq_one_letter_code
_entity_poly.pdbx_strand_id
1 'polypeptide(L)'
;FISIDYLEQELALYKKASSGFPQLIEKPIMQKGEPLRLELEHFIRCVRNGERPLVGLEEGKNALEVALSILEEIKKSGGQK
;
A
#
# COMPACT_ATOMS: atom_id res chain seq x y z
N PHE A 1 3.18 -13.20 -5.18
CA PHE A 1 3.05 -11.73 -5.09
C PHE A 1 1.85 -11.41 -4.20
N ILE A 2 1.73 -10.16 -3.77
CA ILE A 2 0.63 -9.68 -2.94
C ILE A 2 -0.29 -8.85 -3.83
N SER A 3 -1.59 -9.10 -3.77
CA SER A 3 -2.62 -8.28 -4.41
C SER A 3 -3.39 -7.55 -3.33
N ILE A 4 -3.49 -6.22 -3.46
CA ILE A 4 -4.17 -5.34 -2.52
C ILE A 4 -5.22 -4.55 -3.30
N ASP A 5 -6.47 -4.66 -2.88
CA ASP A 5 -7.56 -3.79 -3.31
C ASP A 5 -7.92 -2.86 -2.15
N TYR A 6 -7.61 -1.57 -2.28
CA TYR A 6 -7.85 -0.58 -1.24
C TYR A 6 -9.32 -0.16 -1.15
N LEU A 7 -10.07 -0.24 -2.26
CA LEU A 7 -11.48 0.16 -2.30
C LEU A 7 -12.35 -0.93 -1.67
N GLU A 8 -12.13 -2.17 -2.08
CA GLU A 8 -12.86 -3.33 -1.54
C GLU A 8 -12.28 -3.83 -0.21
N GLN A 9 -11.10 -3.31 0.17
CA GLN A 9 -10.34 -3.69 1.36
C GLN A 9 -10.01 -5.19 1.37
N GLU A 10 -9.51 -5.68 0.24
CA GLU A 10 -9.15 -7.09 0.07
C GLU A 10 -7.63 -7.27 -0.07
N LEU A 11 -7.11 -8.29 0.62
CA LEU A 11 -5.72 -8.72 0.53
C LEU A 11 -5.68 -10.17 0.04
N ALA A 12 -4.89 -10.47 -0.99
CA ALA A 12 -4.68 -11.83 -1.45
C ALA A 12 -3.19 -12.14 -1.64
N LEU A 13 -2.74 -13.24 -1.03
CA LEU A 13 -1.36 -13.70 -1.06
C LEU A 13 -1.22 -14.85 -2.05
N TYR A 14 -0.33 -14.71 -3.03
CA TYR A 14 -0.09 -15.71 -4.06
C TYR A 14 1.34 -16.27 -4.01
N LYS A 15 1.48 -17.59 -4.07
CA LYS A 15 2.76 -18.26 -4.34
C LYS A 15 2.91 -18.52 -5.83
N LYS A 16 4.12 -18.33 -6.36
CA LYS A 16 4.42 -18.79 -7.72
C LYS A 16 4.52 -20.32 -7.70
N ALA A 17 3.64 -21.01 -8.44
CA ALA A 17 3.71 -22.45 -8.61
C ALA A 17 4.51 -22.81 -9.87
N SER A 18 5.05 -24.02 -9.90
CA SER A 18 5.78 -24.58 -11.05
C SER A 18 4.89 -24.78 -12.29
N SER A 19 3.57 -24.89 -12.11
CA SER A 19 2.56 -24.98 -13.17
C SER A 19 2.36 -23.68 -13.95
N GLY A 20 3.05 -22.59 -13.59
CA GLY A 20 2.92 -21.29 -14.24
C GLY A 20 1.77 -20.43 -13.73
N PHE A 21 0.78 -21.03 -13.06
CA PHE A 21 -0.34 -20.31 -12.44
C PHE A 21 -0.02 -19.97 -10.98
N PRO A 22 -0.27 -18.72 -10.54
CA PRO A 22 -0.12 -18.36 -9.13
C PRO A 22 -1.16 -19.10 -8.27
N GLN A 23 -0.71 -19.73 -7.20
CA GLN A 23 -1.57 -20.43 -6.23
C GLN A 23 -1.94 -19.46 -5.10
N LEU A 24 -3.23 -19.29 -4.83
CA LEU A 24 -3.69 -18.53 -3.67
C LEU A 24 -3.26 -19.26 -2.39
N ILE A 25 -2.51 -18.58 -1.54
CA ILE A 25 -2.10 -19.06 -0.22
C ILE A 25 -3.15 -18.68 0.80
N GLU A 26 -3.53 -17.40 0.81
CA GLU A 26 -4.32 -16.82 1.89
C GLU A 26 -5.06 -15.57 1.41
N LYS A 27 -6.27 -15.38 1.94
CA LYS A 27 -7.08 -14.17 1.79
C LYS A 27 -7.58 -13.77 3.18
N PRO A 28 -6.80 -13.00 3.97
CA PRO A 28 -7.20 -12.66 5.33
C PRO A 28 -8.42 -11.73 5.31
N ILE A 29 -9.24 -11.85 6.35
CA ILE A 29 -10.42 -10.99 6.53
C ILE A 29 -9.94 -9.66 7.09
N MET A 30 -10.17 -8.58 6.34
CA MET A 30 -9.88 -7.23 6.79
C MET A 30 -11.07 -6.64 7.56
N GLN A 31 -10.77 -5.89 8.62
CA GLN A 31 -11.80 -5.10 9.30
C GLN A 31 -12.24 -3.98 8.36
N LYS A 32 -13.51 -4.06 7.93
CA LYS A 32 -14.05 -3.07 7.02
C LYS A 32 -14.33 -1.77 7.74
N GLY A 33 -13.94 -0.67 7.12
CA GLY A 33 -14.21 0.68 7.59
C GLY A 33 -13.86 1.68 6.52
N GLU A 34 -14.61 2.77 6.41
CA GLU A 34 -14.35 3.82 5.41
C GLU A 34 -12.93 4.37 5.62
N PRO A 35 -11.97 4.12 4.69
CA PRO A 35 -10.56 4.38 4.93
C PRO A 35 -10.26 5.85 5.26
N LEU A 36 -10.93 6.77 4.58
CA LEU A 36 -10.68 8.20 4.74
C LEU A 36 -11.15 8.68 6.11
N ARG A 37 -12.33 8.24 6.57
CA ARG A 37 -12.80 8.53 7.93
C ARG A 37 -11.80 8.06 8.98
N LEU A 38 -11.29 6.83 8.85
CA LEU A 38 -10.32 6.29 9.83
C LEU A 38 -9.03 7.09 9.85
N GLU A 39 -8.52 7.50 8.68
CA GLU A 39 -7.33 8.34 8.57
C GLU A 39 -7.54 9.73 9.21
N LEU A 40 -8.68 10.38 8.95
CA LEU A 40 -9.02 11.69 9.51
C LEU A 40 -9.22 11.62 11.03
N GLU A 41 -9.87 10.57 11.54
CA GLU A 41 -10.02 10.34 12.98
C GLU A 41 -8.66 10.18 13.66
N HIS A 42 -7.76 9.40 13.05
CA HIS A 42 -6.39 9.23 13.53
C HIS A 42 -5.63 10.57 13.51
N PHE A 43 -5.72 11.33 12.42
CA PHE A 43 -5.08 12.64 12.31
C PHE A 43 -5.52 13.61 13.43
N ILE A 44 -6.83 13.76 13.63
CA ILE A 44 -7.38 14.64 14.67
C ILE A 44 -6.92 14.18 16.06
N ARG A 45 -6.90 12.87 16.32
CA ARG A 45 -6.41 12.30 17.59
C ARG A 45 -4.95 12.68 17.83
N CYS A 46 -4.07 12.48 16.84
CA CYS A 46 -2.66 12.83 16.95
C CYS A 46 -2.46 14.33 17.23
N VAL A 47 -3.19 15.19 16.52
CA VAL A 47 -3.12 16.65 16.73
C VAL A 47 -3.58 17.04 18.13
N ARG A 48 -4.68 16.47 18.63
CA ARG A 48 -5.23 16.79 19.96
C ARG A 48 -4.34 16.30 21.10
N ASN A 49 -3.77 15.10 20.95
CA ASN A 49 -3.06 14.41 22.03
C ASN A 49 -1.54 14.60 21.96
N GLY A 50 -1.01 15.19 20.88
CA GLY A 50 0.43 15.24 20.63
C GLY A 50 1.05 13.86 20.37
N GLU A 51 0.25 12.89 19.90
CA GLU A 51 0.74 11.54 19.59
C GLU A 51 1.56 11.56 18.30
N ARG A 52 2.58 10.71 18.22
CA ARG A 52 3.32 10.49 16.98
C ARG A 52 2.39 9.79 15.96
N PRO A 53 2.16 10.38 14.77
CA PRO A 53 1.35 9.73 13.77
C PRO A 53 2.03 8.47 13.23
N LEU A 54 1.23 7.47 12.84
CA LEU A 54 1.72 6.27 12.15
C LEU A 54 2.45 6.58 10.84
N VAL A 55 2.02 7.64 10.15
CA VAL A 55 2.66 8.15 8.93
C VAL A 55 3.05 9.60 9.21
N GLY A 56 4.33 9.82 9.48
CA GLY A 56 4.92 11.13 9.69
C GLY A 56 5.65 11.65 8.45
N LEU A 57 6.47 12.69 8.65
CA LEU A 57 7.24 13.31 7.58
C LEU A 57 8.22 12.34 6.91
N GLU A 58 8.91 11.52 7.70
CA GLU A 58 9.92 10.60 7.19
C GLU A 58 9.28 9.47 6.39
N GLU A 59 8.18 8.91 6.88
CA GLU A 59 7.43 7.89 6.16
C GLU A 59 6.86 8.44 4.85
N GLY A 60 6.32 9.67 4.85
CA GLY A 60 5.83 10.34 3.65
C GLY A 60 6.92 10.64 2.63
N LYS A 61 8.09 11.10 3.08
CA LYS A 61 9.27 11.32 2.22
C LYS A 61 9.73 10.02 1.57
N ASN A 62 9.90 8.96 2.36
CA ASN A 62 10.35 7.65 1.86
C ASN A 62 9.37 7.06 0.83
N ALA A 63 8.06 7.19 1.09
CA ALA A 63 7.04 6.76 0.13
C ALA A 63 7.15 7.51 -1.21
N LEU A 64 7.38 8.82 -1.16
CA LEU A 64 7.57 9.64 -2.36
C LEU A 64 8.85 9.26 -3.12
N GLU A 65 9.97 9.06 -2.43
CA GLU A 65 11.23 8.64 -3.05
C GLU A 65 11.10 7.30 -3.80
N VAL A 66 10.40 6.33 -3.20
CA VAL A 66 10.11 5.05 -3.85
C VAL A 66 9.22 5.24 -5.08
N ALA A 67 8.17 6.05 -4.97
CA ALA A 67 7.27 6.34 -6.10
C ALA A 67 8.02 6.99 -7.28
N LEU A 68 8.90 7.96 -7.00
CA LEU A 68 9.74 8.60 -8.01
C LEU A 68 10.70 7.60 -8.66
N SER A 69 11.33 6.75 -7.86
CA SER A 69 12.24 5.70 -8.36
C SER A 69 11.52 4.74 -9.32
N ILE A 70 10.29 4.34 -9.00
CA ILE A 70 9.45 3.50 -9.88
C ILE A 70 9.13 4.24 -11.19
N LEU A 71 8.76 5.53 -11.11
CA LEU A 71 8.47 6.34 -12.30
C LEU A 71 9.69 6.49 -13.23
N GLU A 72 10.88 6.65 -12.67
CA GLU A 72 12.12 6.68 -13.44
C GLU A 72 12.37 5.35 -14.17
N GLU A 73 12.15 4.23 -13.50
CA GLU A 73 12.37 2.90 -14.07
C GLU A 73 11.37 2.60 -15.21
N ILE A 74 10.10 3.00 -15.03
CA ILE A 74 9.08 2.91 -16.07
C ILE A 74 9.48 3.75 -17.30
N LYS A 75 10.00 4.96 -17.09
CA LYS A 75 10.47 5.83 -18.20
C LYS A 75 11.65 5.23 -18.96
N LYS A 76 12.64 4.66 -18.26
CA LYS A 76 13.78 3.96 -18.88
C LYS A 76 13.32 2.76 -19.71
N SER A 77 12.40 1.97 -19.15
CA SER A 77 11.86 0.77 -19.80
C SER A 77 10.92 1.09 -20.97
N GLY A 78 10.22 2.22 -20.92
CA GLY A 78 9.29 2.68 -21.96
C GLY A 78 9.92 3.51 -23.09
N GLY A 79 11.21 3.86 -22.97
CA GLY A 79 11.97 4.67 -23.95
C GLY A 79 12.73 3.87 -25.01
N GLN A 80 12.63 2.54 -25.04
CA GLN A 80 13.09 1.71 -26.15
C GLN A 80 11.93 1.44 -27.12
N LYS A 81 11.59 2.44 -27.93
CA LYS A 81 10.90 2.26 -29.21
C LYS A 81 11.50 3.20 -30.23
#